data_AF-A0A9D2GMX3-F1
#
_entry.id   AF-A0A9D2GMX3-F1
#
_cell.length_a   1.000
_cell.length_b   1.000
_cell.length_c   1.000
_cell.angle_alpha   90.00
_cell.angle_beta   90.00
_cell.angle_gamma   90.00
#
_symmetry.space_group_name_H-M   'P 1'
#
loop_
_entity.id
_entity.type
_entity.pdbx_description
1 polymer ?
#
loop_
_entity_poly.entity_id
_entity_poly.type
_entity_poly.pdbx_seq_one_letter_code
_entity_poly.pdbx_strand_id
1 'polypeptide(L)'
;MKNRVKEIILNPVSMFIIGLLTGFLVKEIDIHFYTQHFGMSLSDMFSKVGIWVLTGVAVSLYSKNAKWAMLNVFTFCIGMLITYYLTAVLTDSVFGWAYIKGWTVFACFSPIMAYLVTLTKRKGALSLLIKIGIFAGYIGINILLGGFIQLYDVLFFLILLYLLFIKKYNEEPPA
;
A
#
# COMPACT_ATOMS: atom_id res chain seq x y z
N MET A 1 21.36 -15.88 0.44
CA MET A 1 20.97 -14.97 1.55
C MET A 1 19.76 -14.10 1.23
N LYS A 2 19.74 -13.40 0.07
CA LYS A 2 18.66 -12.46 -0.33
C LYS A 2 17.24 -13.07 -0.34
N ASN A 3 17.09 -14.32 -0.80
CA ASN A 3 15.78 -14.99 -0.83
C ASN A 3 15.27 -15.35 0.58
N ARG A 4 16.15 -15.70 1.51
CA ARG A 4 15.78 -16.05 2.89
C ARG A 4 15.26 -14.83 3.66
N VAL A 5 15.93 -13.68 3.54
CA VAL A 5 15.47 -12.41 4.14
C VAL A 5 14.10 -12.01 3.59
N LYS A 6 13.90 -12.18 2.29
CA LYS A 6 12.63 -11.90 1.62
C LYS A 6 11.49 -12.78 2.15
N GLU A 7 11.71 -14.08 2.36
CA GLU A 7 10.71 -14.99 2.93
C GLU A 7 10.42 -14.71 4.40
N ILE A 8 11.40 -14.23 5.17
CA ILE A 8 11.22 -13.79 6.56
C ILE A 8 10.34 -12.53 6.61
N ILE A 9 10.60 -11.55 5.73
CA ILE A 9 9.83 -10.29 5.71
C ILE A 9 8.43 -10.50 5.12
N LEU A 10 8.32 -11.19 3.98
CA LEU A 10 7.08 -11.36 3.24
C LEU A 10 6.34 -12.63 3.64
N ASN A 11 6.04 -12.72 4.94
CA ASN A 11 5.08 -13.68 5.47
C ASN A 11 3.97 -12.94 6.26
N PRO A 12 2.79 -13.54 6.45
CA PRO A 12 1.64 -12.86 7.02
C PRO A 12 1.87 -12.37 8.44
N VAL A 13 2.67 -13.09 9.25
CA VAL A 13 2.99 -12.72 10.63
C VAL A 13 3.90 -11.51 10.66
N SER A 14 4.99 -11.52 9.90
CA SER A 14 5.91 -10.39 9.76
C SER A 14 5.20 -9.18 9.16
N MET A 15 4.39 -9.37 8.13
CA MET A 15 3.61 -8.29 7.52
C MET A 15 2.56 -7.73 8.48
N PHE A 16 1.96 -8.55 9.35
CA PHE A 16 1.09 -8.08 10.42
C PHE A 16 1.86 -7.21 11.42
N ILE A 17 3.03 -7.67 11.89
CA ILE A 17 3.89 -6.91 12.81
C ILE A 17 4.35 -5.59 12.17
N ILE A 18 4.78 -5.62 10.91
CA ILE A 18 5.15 -4.42 10.15
C ILE A 18 3.93 -3.49 10.02
N GLY A 19 2.74 -4.05 9.78
CA GLY A 19 1.47 -3.31 9.77
C GLY A 19 1.23 -2.61 11.11
N LEU A 20 1.30 -3.33 12.23
CA LEU A 20 1.12 -2.79 13.58
C LEU A 20 2.10 -1.62 13.85
N LEU A 21 3.38 -1.82 13.56
CA LEU A 21 4.40 -0.77 13.72
C LEU A 21 4.10 0.43 12.82
N THR A 22 3.70 0.18 11.57
CA THR A 22 3.37 1.25 10.61
C THR A 22 2.16 2.05 11.08
N GLY A 23 1.09 1.41 11.55
CA GLY A 23 -0.11 2.10 12.00
C GLY A 23 0.14 2.98 13.21
N PHE A 24 0.93 2.50 14.18
CA PHE A 24 1.38 3.29 15.32
C PHE A 24 2.19 4.51 14.84
N LEU A 25 3.24 4.29 14.05
CA LEU A 25 4.12 5.36 13.59
C LEU A 25 3.39 6.40 12.74
N VAL A 26 2.50 5.98 11.84
CA VAL A 26 1.71 6.90 11.03
C VAL A 26 0.80 7.75 11.92
N LYS A 27 0.18 7.16 12.95
CA LYS A 27 -0.66 7.96 13.84
C LYS A 27 0.14 8.93 14.70
N GLU A 28 1.31 8.54 15.18
CA GLU A 28 2.23 9.44 15.89
C GLU A 28 2.68 10.61 14.99
N ILE A 29 2.96 10.33 13.71
CA ILE A 29 3.26 11.36 12.71
C ILE A 29 2.07 12.31 12.52
N ASP A 30 0.85 11.79 12.44
CA ASP A 30 -0.36 12.60 12.29
C ASP A 30 -0.58 13.54 13.49
N ILE A 31 -0.25 13.10 14.70
CA ILE A 31 -0.44 13.89 15.92
C ILE A 31 0.70 14.92 16.09
N HIS A 32 1.95 14.51 15.88
CA HIS A 32 3.13 15.29 16.28
C HIS A 32 3.81 16.03 15.13
N PHE A 33 3.64 15.59 13.88
CA PHE A 33 4.33 16.11 12.70
C PHE A 33 3.36 16.73 11.68
N TYR A 34 2.46 17.57 12.17
CA TYR A 34 1.56 18.37 11.33
C TYR A 34 2.28 19.53 10.62
N THR A 35 3.47 19.91 11.11
CA THR A 35 4.22 21.07 10.63
C THR A 35 4.81 20.82 9.24
N GLN A 36 4.50 21.70 8.28
CA GLN A 36 5.07 21.69 6.95
C GLN A 36 6.56 22.07 6.99
N HIS A 37 7.44 21.11 7.22
CA HIS A 37 8.85 21.30 6.93
C HIS A 37 9.05 21.11 5.42
N PHE A 38 9.58 22.13 4.73
CA PHE A 38 9.85 22.11 3.27
C PHE A 38 8.62 21.97 2.35
N GLY A 39 7.43 22.40 2.78
CA GLY A 39 6.21 22.29 1.97
C GLY A 39 5.69 20.85 1.81
N MET A 40 6.20 19.91 2.62
CA MET A 40 5.78 18.51 2.65
C MET A 40 5.34 18.16 4.07
N SER A 41 4.05 17.91 4.27
CA SER A 41 3.51 17.34 5.50
C SER A 41 3.56 15.81 5.38
N LEU A 42 4.27 15.14 6.30
CA LEU A 42 4.28 13.68 6.34
C LEU A 42 2.89 13.13 6.67
N SER A 43 2.14 13.82 7.55
CA SER A 43 0.76 13.46 7.87
C SER A 43 -0.13 13.47 6.61
N ASP A 44 0.00 14.50 5.78
CA ASP A 44 -0.75 14.59 4.53
C ASP A 44 -0.39 13.43 3.60
N MET A 45 0.90 13.09 3.52
CA MET A 45 1.40 12.03 2.64
C MET A 45 0.87 10.64 3.05
N PHE A 46 0.87 10.32 4.35
CA PHE A 46 0.34 9.05 4.85
C PHE A 46 -1.19 9.00 4.91
N SER A 47 -1.85 10.14 4.89
CA SER A 47 -3.31 10.23 4.74
C SER A 47 -3.77 9.94 3.30
N LYS A 48 -2.90 10.08 2.30
CA LYS A 48 -3.25 9.81 0.90
C LYS A 48 -3.24 8.33 0.54
N VAL A 49 -4.16 7.94 -0.33
CA VAL A 49 -4.28 6.55 -0.86
C VAL A 49 -3.02 6.11 -1.62
N GLY A 50 -2.26 7.04 -2.19
CA GLY A 50 -1.15 6.74 -3.08
C GLY A 50 -0.03 5.89 -2.47
N ILE A 51 0.41 6.21 -1.25
CA ILE A 51 1.48 5.45 -0.57
C ILE A 51 1.03 4.02 -0.24
N TRP A 52 -0.24 3.84 0.09
CA TRP A 52 -0.82 2.54 0.42
C TRP A 52 -0.99 1.66 -0.82
N VAL A 53 -1.40 2.25 -1.95
CA VAL A 53 -1.40 1.56 -3.25
C VAL A 53 0.02 1.12 -3.63
N LEU A 54 1.00 2.01 -3.51
CA LEU A 54 2.39 1.70 -3.82
C LEU A 54 2.92 0.54 -2.96
N THR A 55 2.61 0.58 -1.66
CA THR A 55 2.99 -0.46 -0.70
C THR A 55 2.34 -1.80 -1.06
N GLY A 56 1.02 -1.81 -1.31
CA GLY A 56 0.30 -3.00 -1.73
C GLY A 56 0.84 -3.59 -3.03
N VAL A 57 1.16 -2.75 -4.02
CA VAL A 57 1.77 -3.18 -5.28
C VAL A 57 3.16 -3.78 -5.04
N ALA A 58 4.01 -3.12 -4.27
CA ALA A 58 5.35 -3.61 -3.95
C ALA A 58 5.28 -4.99 -3.24
N VAL A 59 4.51 -5.09 -2.16
CA VAL A 59 4.33 -6.34 -1.41
C VAL A 59 3.82 -7.45 -2.31
N SER A 60 2.86 -7.17 -3.19
CA SER A 60 2.30 -8.16 -4.13
C SER A 60 3.31 -8.63 -5.17
N LEU A 61 4.07 -7.68 -5.76
CA LEU A 61 5.09 -7.99 -6.77
C LEU A 61 6.27 -8.76 -6.18
N TYR A 62 6.62 -8.51 -4.91
CA TYR A 62 7.68 -9.27 -4.26
C TYR A 62 7.19 -10.57 -3.61
N SER A 63 5.91 -10.73 -3.29
CA SER A 63 5.42 -11.98 -2.68
C SER A 63 5.65 -13.21 -3.57
N LYS A 64 5.83 -14.36 -2.90
CA LYS A 64 6.19 -15.65 -3.52
C LYS A 64 5.18 -16.06 -4.59
N ASN A 65 3.91 -16.14 -4.22
CA ASN A 65 2.82 -16.43 -5.14
C ASN A 65 1.59 -15.56 -4.82
N ALA A 66 0.53 -15.72 -5.60
CA ALA A 66 -0.71 -14.96 -5.43
C ALA A 66 -1.33 -15.12 -4.03
N LYS A 67 -1.36 -16.35 -3.50
CA LYS A 67 -1.90 -16.63 -2.15
C LYS A 67 -1.11 -15.88 -1.07
N TRP A 68 0.23 -15.92 -1.13
CA TRP A 68 1.07 -15.17 -0.19
C TRP A 68 0.92 -13.65 -0.36
N ALA A 69 0.78 -13.14 -1.59
CA ALA A 69 0.53 -11.73 -1.85
C ALA A 69 -0.76 -11.25 -1.17
N MET A 70 -1.84 -12.01 -1.37
CA MET A 70 -3.15 -11.74 -0.78
C MET A 70 -3.06 -11.68 0.76
N LEU A 71 -2.47 -12.69 1.38
CA LEU A 71 -2.33 -12.76 2.83
C LEU A 71 -1.43 -11.64 3.37
N ASN A 72 -0.28 -11.40 2.74
CA ASN A 72 0.69 -10.39 3.17
C ASN A 72 0.13 -8.97 3.13
N VAL A 73 -0.57 -8.60 2.05
CA VAL A 73 -1.20 -7.28 1.95
C VAL A 73 -2.34 -7.15 2.96
N PHE A 74 -3.17 -8.19 3.09
CA PHE A 74 -4.30 -8.17 4.02
C PHE A 74 -3.87 -8.04 5.48
N THR A 75 -2.92 -8.85 5.92
CA THR A 75 -2.46 -8.79 7.31
C THR A 75 -1.71 -7.50 7.60
N PHE A 76 -0.96 -6.96 6.62
CA PHE A 76 -0.40 -5.62 6.74
C PHE A 76 -1.48 -4.56 6.94
N CYS A 77 -2.51 -4.54 6.08
CA CYS A 77 -3.59 -3.55 6.17
C CYS A 77 -4.33 -3.65 7.51
N ILE A 78 -4.71 -4.86 7.96
CA ILE A 78 -5.41 -5.01 9.24
C ILE A 78 -4.51 -4.59 10.41
N GLY A 79 -3.24 -5.03 10.44
CA GLY A 79 -2.32 -4.63 11.49
C GLY A 79 -2.19 -3.11 11.57
N MET A 80 -2.03 -2.45 10.42
CA MET A 80 -1.96 -0.99 10.34
C MET A 80 -3.23 -0.32 10.86
N LEU A 81 -4.42 -0.75 10.45
CA LEU A 81 -5.66 -0.13 10.91
C LEU A 81 -5.91 -0.34 12.41
N ILE A 82 -5.54 -1.51 12.94
CA ILE A 82 -5.69 -1.80 14.38
C ILE A 82 -4.90 -0.78 15.19
N THR A 83 -3.60 -0.64 14.95
CA THR A 83 -2.77 0.26 15.76
C THR A 83 -3.02 1.72 15.43
N TYR A 84 -3.31 2.07 14.18
CA TYR A 84 -3.64 3.45 13.82
C TYR A 84 -4.84 3.95 14.63
N TYR A 85 -5.94 3.20 14.65
CA TYR A 85 -7.14 3.61 15.40
C TYR A 85 -7.04 3.34 16.90
N LEU A 86 -6.31 2.32 17.34
CA LEU A 86 -6.06 2.11 18.76
C LEU A 86 -5.25 3.26 19.34
N THR A 87 -4.15 3.66 18.69
CA THR A 87 -3.38 4.85 19.07
C THR A 87 -4.26 6.09 19.02
N ALA A 88 -5.14 6.20 18.01
CA ALA A 88 -6.03 7.36 17.92
C ALA A 88 -6.97 7.49 19.12
N VAL A 89 -7.52 6.37 19.62
CA VAL A 89 -8.35 6.31 20.81
C VAL A 89 -7.54 6.57 22.08
N LEU A 90 -6.35 5.98 22.20
CA LEU A 90 -5.51 6.13 23.40
C LEU A 90 -4.94 7.55 23.57
N THR A 91 -4.86 8.32 22.50
CA THR A 91 -4.33 9.69 22.48
C THR A 91 -5.41 10.76 22.40
N ASP A 92 -6.69 10.39 22.48
CA ASP A 92 -7.85 11.28 22.30
C ASP A 92 -7.78 12.14 21.02
N SER A 93 -7.11 11.61 20.00
CA SER A 93 -6.89 12.32 18.74
C SER A 93 -8.14 12.31 17.86
N VAL A 94 -8.24 13.25 16.93
CA VAL A 94 -9.36 13.31 15.99
C VAL A 94 -9.33 12.11 15.03
N PHE A 95 -10.46 11.42 14.90
CA PHE A 95 -10.72 10.42 13.87
C PHE A 95 -12.21 10.42 13.49
N GLY A 96 -12.52 10.06 12.23
CA GLY A 96 -13.89 10.04 11.72
C GLY A 96 -14.40 8.62 11.45
N TRP A 97 -15.62 8.32 11.87
CA TRP A 97 -16.27 7.03 11.60
C TRP A 97 -16.39 6.70 10.10
N ALA A 98 -16.57 7.70 9.25
CA ALA A 98 -16.58 7.53 7.80
C ALA A 98 -15.22 7.04 7.27
N TYR A 99 -14.11 7.58 7.80
CA TYR A 99 -12.76 7.17 7.45
C TYR A 99 -12.46 5.75 7.93
N ILE A 100 -12.83 5.40 9.16
CA ILE A 100 -12.71 4.01 9.67
C ILE A 100 -13.39 3.05 8.71
N LYS A 101 -14.67 3.29 8.39
CA LYS A 101 -15.44 2.43 7.48
C LYS A 101 -14.78 2.33 6.10
N GLY A 102 -14.38 3.47 5.51
CA GLY A 102 -13.73 3.49 4.20
C GLY A 102 -12.44 2.67 4.17
N TRP A 103 -11.57 2.85 5.16
CA TRP A 103 -10.31 2.12 5.27
C TRP A 103 -10.50 0.64 5.60
N THR A 104 -11.47 0.29 6.45
CA THR A 104 -11.82 -1.11 6.72
C THR A 104 -12.30 -1.81 5.44
N VAL A 105 -13.18 -1.18 4.67
CA VAL A 105 -13.64 -1.70 3.38
C VAL A 105 -12.44 -1.88 2.43
N PHE A 106 -11.56 -0.87 2.33
CA PHE A 106 -10.33 -0.97 1.53
C PHE A 106 -9.45 -2.16 1.95
N ALA A 107 -9.26 -2.38 3.25
CA ALA A 107 -8.50 -3.51 3.78
C ALA A 107 -9.16 -4.85 3.42
N CYS A 108 -10.49 -4.97 3.48
CA CYS A 108 -11.21 -6.18 3.07
C CYS A 108 -11.04 -6.50 1.58
N PHE A 109 -10.97 -5.48 0.71
CA PHE A 109 -10.74 -5.66 -0.73
C PHE A 109 -9.26 -5.82 -1.11
N SER A 110 -8.34 -5.53 -0.19
CA SER A 110 -6.88 -5.60 -0.43
C SER A 110 -6.35 -6.95 -0.93
N PRO A 111 -6.89 -8.14 -0.54
CA PRO A 111 -6.49 -9.41 -1.13
C PRO A 111 -6.78 -9.47 -2.63
N ILE A 112 -7.96 -9.00 -3.06
CA ILE A 112 -8.38 -9.04 -4.47
C ILE A 112 -7.46 -8.13 -5.30
N MET A 113 -7.16 -6.94 -4.80
CA MET A 113 -6.22 -6.02 -5.44
C MET A 113 -4.82 -6.64 -5.54
N ALA A 114 -4.33 -7.26 -4.46
CA ALA A 114 -3.03 -7.94 -4.45
C ALA A 114 -2.97 -9.08 -5.47
N TYR A 115 -4.04 -9.87 -5.58
CA TYR A 115 -4.17 -10.91 -6.60
C TYR A 115 -4.05 -10.34 -8.01
N LEU A 116 -4.78 -9.27 -8.34
CA LEU A 116 -4.70 -8.59 -9.64
C LEU A 116 -3.27 -8.11 -9.93
N VAL A 117 -2.59 -7.51 -8.95
CA VAL A 117 -1.20 -7.10 -9.10
C VAL A 117 -0.30 -8.30 -9.45
N THR A 118 -0.51 -9.48 -8.85
CA THR A 118 0.32 -10.65 -9.19
C THR A 118 0.15 -11.13 -10.62
N LEU A 119 -1.00 -10.89 -11.25
CA LEU A 119 -1.23 -11.21 -12.67
C LEU A 119 -0.37 -10.36 -13.61
N THR A 120 0.08 -9.17 -13.16
CA THR A 120 0.96 -8.28 -13.95
C THR A 120 2.38 -8.85 -14.15
N LYS A 121 2.77 -9.87 -13.37
CA LYS A 121 4.04 -10.60 -13.55
C LYS A 121 4.07 -11.44 -14.82
N ARG A 122 2.90 -11.81 -15.36
CA ARG A 122 2.77 -12.67 -16.54
C ARG A 122 2.99 -11.87 -17.82
N LYS A 123 3.35 -12.56 -18.89
CA LYS A 123 3.32 -11.99 -20.25
C LYS A 123 1.93 -12.12 -20.86
N GLY A 124 1.56 -11.17 -21.72
CA GLY A 124 0.31 -11.19 -22.47
C GLY A 124 -0.55 -9.93 -22.29
N ALA A 125 -1.58 -9.82 -23.13
CA ALA A 125 -2.47 -8.65 -23.17
C ALA A 125 -3.19 -8.39 -21.85
N LEU A 126 -3.61 -9.44 -21.14
CA LEU A 126 -4.28 -9.33 -19.84
C LEU A 126 -3.37 -8.67 -18.79
N SER A 127 -2.09 -9.02 -18.75
CA SER A 127 -1.12 -8.40 -17.84
C SER A 127 -0.94 -6.92 -18.14
N LEU A 128 -0.87 -6.55 -19.42
CA LEU A 128 -0.78 -5.15 -19.85
C LEU A 128 -2.04 -4.36 -19.47
N LEU A 129 -3.23 -4.92 -19.70
CA LEU A 129 -4.50 -4.31 -19.31
C LEU A 129 -4.57 -4.04 -17.81
N ILE A 130 -4.13 -4.99 -16.98
CA ILE A 130 -4.11 -4.80 -15.52
C ILE A 130 -3.08 -3.73 -15.11
N LYS A 131 -1.89 -3.71 -15.71
CA LYS A 131 -0.90 -2.65 -15.45
C LYS A 131 -1.45 -1.27 -15.76
N ILE A 132 -2.07 -1.10 -16.92
CA ILE A 132 -2.73 0.13 -17.32
C ILE A 132 -3.87 0.46 -16.36
N GLY A 133 -4.70 -0.52 -15.98
CA GLY A 133 -5.80 -0.34 -15.04
C GLY A 133 -5.35 0.13 -13.65
N ILE A 134 -4.30 -0.48 -13.08
CA ILE A 134 -3.72 -0.06 -11.80
C ILE A 134 -3.18 1.38 -11.92
N PHE A 135 -2.47 1.67 -13.00
CA PHE A 135 -1.86 2.97 -13.23
C PHE A 135 -2.92 4.08 -13.43
N ALA A 136 -3.91 3.81 -14.28
CA ALA A 136 -5.05 4.71 -14.51
C ALA A 136 -5.92 4.87 -13.26
N GLY A 137 -6.13 3.80 -12.48
CA GLY A 137 -6.85 3.86 -11.21
C GLY A 137 -6.12 4.70 -10.17
N TYR A 138 -4.79 4.56 -10.07
CA TYR A 138 -3.96 5.41 -9.23
C TYR A 138 -4.11 6.89 -9.61
N ILE A 139 -4.07 7.20 -10.91
CA ILE A 139 -4.28 8.57 -11.40
C ILE A 139 -5.71 9.04 -11.11
N GLY A 140 -6.73 8.24 -11.42
CA GLY A 140 -8.13 8.60 -11.21
C GLY A 140 -8.45 8.92 -9.76
N ILE A 141 -7.97 8.11 -8.82
CA ILE A 141 -8.17 8.32 -7.37
C ILE A 141 -7.47 9.60 -6.91
N ASN A 142 -6.22 9.83 -7.33
CA ASN A 142 -5.51 11.03 -6.92
C ASN A 142 -6.12 12.31 -7.54
N ILE A 143 -6.66 12.27 -8.76
CA ILE A 143 -7.39 13.42 -9.35
C ILE A 143 -8.69 13.67 -8.60
N LEU A 144 -9.47 12.62 -8.34
CA LEU A 144 -10.78 12.72 -7.66
C LEU A 144 -10.65 13.26 -6.24
N LEU A 145 -9.55 12.94 -5.55
CA LEU A 145 -9.23 13.45 -4.22
C LEU A 145 -8.46 14.78 -4.24
N GLY A 146 -8.33 15.43 -5.40
CA GLY A 146 -7.69 16.75 -5.55
C GLY A 146 -6.16 16.75 -5.35
N GLY A 147 -5.53 15.58 -5.44
CA GLY A 147 -4.20 15.32 -4.91
C GLY A 147 -3.02 15.47 -5.87
N PHE A 148 -3.19 15.76 -7.16
CA PHE A 148 -2.09 15.67 -8.15
C PHE A 148 -1.01 16.78 -8.11
N ILE A 149 -1.00 17.64 -7.09
CA ILE A 149 -0.22 18.90 -7.11
C ILE A 149 1.04 18.83 -6.22
N GLN A 150 1.25 17.75 -5.44
CA GLN A 150 2.37 17.67 -4.50
C GLN A 150 3.53 16.80 -5.02
N LEU A 151 4.76 17.19 -4.65
CA LEU A 151 6.01 16.59 -5.15
C LEU A 151 6.10 15.07 -4.90
N TYR A 152 5.57 14.59 -3.77
CA TYR A 152 5.58 13.17 -3.42
C TYR A 152 4.66 12.32 -4.30
N ASP A 153 3.60 12.88 -4.88
CA ASP A 153 2.74 12.15 -5.81
C ASP A 153 3.47 11.84 -7.12
N VAL A 154 4.34 12.75 -7.58
CA VAL A 154 5.23 12.51 -8.73
C VAL A 154 6.24 11.41 -8.40
N LEU A 155 6.80 11.39 -7.19
CA LEU A 155 7.71 10.33 -6.76
C LEU A 155 7.02 8.96 -6.74
N PHE A 156 5.83 8.87 -6.13
CA PHE A 156 5.05 7.64 -6.10
C PHE A 156 4.65 7.17 -7.49
N PHE A 157 4.28 8.09 -8.37
CA PHE A 157 4.00 7.83 -9.77
C PHE A 157 5.21 7.20 -10.49
N LEU A 158 6.40 7.78 -10.34
CA LEU A 158 7.62 7.28 -10.97
C LEU A 158 8.01 5.88 -10.45
N ILE A 159 7.88 5.65 -9.14
CA ILE A 159 8.14 4.33 -8.55
C ILE A 159 7.12 3.31 -9.06
N LEU A 160 5.84 3.68 -9.14
CA LEU A 160 4.79 2.81 -9.64
C LEU A 160 5.03 2.45 -11.12
N LEU A 161 5.41 3.43 -11.94
CA LEU A 161 5.76 3.22 -13.35
C LEU A 161 6.94 2.25 -13.47
N TYR A 162 7.98 2.44 -12.67
CA TYR A 162 9.14 1.56 -12.65
C TYR A 162 8.75 0.13 -12.26
N LEU A 163 7.97 -0.04 -11.18
CA LEU A 163 7.55 -1.35 -10.69
C LEU A 163 6.67 -2.11 -11.70
N LEU A 164 5.75 -1.42 -12.38
CA LEU A 164 4.79 -2.08 -13.27
C LEU A 164 5.35 -2.31 -14.69
N PHE A 165 6.07 -1.32 -15.26
CA PHE A 165 6.42 -1.33 -16.68
C PHE A 165 7.89 -1.63 -16.96
N ILE A 166 8.81 -1.17 -16.11
CA ILE A 166 10.25 -1.28 -16.36
C ILE A 166 10.82 -2.56 -15.75
N LYS A 167 10.43 -2.86 -14.51
CA LYS A 167 10.97 -3.99 -13.78
C LYS A 167 10.45 -5.32 -14.33
N LYS A 168 11.39 -6.22 -14.65
CA LYS A 168 11.08 -7.60 -15.03
C LYS A 168 11.02 -8.51 -13.81
N TYR A 169 10.03 -9.39 -13.78
CA TYR A 169 9.83 -10.38 -12.73
C TYR A 169 9.95 -11.77 -13.35
N ASN A 170 10.60 -12.69 -12.64
CA ASN A 170 10.66 -14.08 -13.06
C ASN A 170 9.26 -14.68 -12.95
N GLU A 171 8.81 -15.34 -14.03
CA GLU A 171 7.53 -16.04 -14.09
C GLU A 171 7.60 -17.24 -13.13
N GLU A 172 6.91 -17.18 -11.99
CA GLU A 172 6.58 -18.38 -11.23
C GLU A 172 5.14 -18.77 -11.57
N PRO A 173 4.89 -20.01 -12.05
CA PRO A 173 3.57 -20.45 -12.43
C PRO A 173 2.62 -20.44 -11.21
N PRO A 174 1.34 -20.07 -11.40
CA PRO A 174 0.36 -20.23 -10.33
C PRO A 174 0.20 -21.72 -10.00
N ALA A 175 0.35 -22.05 -8.72
CA ALA A 175 -0.10 -23.33 -8.16
C ALA A 175 -1.61 -23.33 -7.95
#